data_AF-A0A7Y3X8U9-F1
#
_entry.id   AF-A0A7Y3X8U9-F1
#
_cell.length_a   1.000
_cell.length_b   1.000
_cell.length_c   1.000
_cell.angle_alpha   90.00
_cell.angle_beta   90.00
_cell.angle_gamma   90.00
#
_symmetry.space_group_name_H-M   'P 1'
#
loop_
_entity.id
_entity.type
_entity.pdbx_description
1 polymer ?
#
loop_
_entity_poly.entity_id
_entity_poly.type
_entity_poly.pdbx_seq_one_letter_code
_entity_poly.pdbx_strand_id
1 'polypeptide(L)'
;MSVLTISSTTALESAPRMIQEQQITPFKFYMDQSMQYGVTYGKELYRLARQFAVSDRLEAYRYGCELLEQGIPTLISASKQRYIVWTSLRSPLAIP
;
A
#
# COMPACT_ATOMS: atom_id res chain seq x y z
N MET A 1 -11.81 -39.27 -10.12
CA MET A 1 -10.77 -38.28 -10.50
C MET A 1 -11.44 -36.91 -10.50
N SER A 2 -11.09 -36.07 -9.53
CA SER A 2 -11.69 -34.74 -9.37
C SER A 2 -10.66 -33.72 -9.84
N VAL A 3 -10.97 -32.94 -10.88
CA VAL A 3 -10.13 -31.83 -11.34
C VAL A 3 -10.84 -30.52 -11.05
N LEU A 4 -10.09 -29.66 -10.37
CA LEU A 4 -10.49 -28.51 -9.59
C LEU A 4 -11.22 -27.44 -10.43
N THR A 5 -12.39 -27.03 -9.94
CA THR A 5 -13.07 -25.80 -10.34
C THR A 5 -12.21 -24.61 -9.94
N ILE A 6 -11.64 -23.90 -10.91
CA ILE A 6 -10.91 -22.66 -10.66
C ILE A 6 -11.96 -21.57 -10.48
N SER A 7 -12.36 -21.34 -9.22
CA SER A 7 -13.17 -20.17 -8.86
C SER A 7 -12.40 -18.91 -9.25
N SER A 8 -13.00 -18.11 -10.12
CA SER A 8 -12.46 -16.85 -10.61
C SER A 8 -12.45 -15.81 -9.49
N THR A 9 -11.44 -15.88 -8.62
CA THR A 9 -11.09 -14.80 -7.69
C THR A 9 -10.20 -13.84 -8.48
N THR A 10 -10.70 -12.63 -8.69
CA THR A 10 -10.02 -11.46 -9.26
C THR A 10 -8.51 -11.50 -9.05
N ALA A 11 -7.73 -11.50 -10.14
CA ALA A 11 -6.28 -11.40 -10.08
C ALA A 11 -5.88 -10.19 -9.21
N LEU A 12 -5.49 -10.44 -7.96
CA LEU A 12 -4.89 -9.42 -7.11
C LEU A 12 -3.69 -8.86 -7.87
N GLU A 13 -3.57 -7.53 -7.94
CA GLU A 13 -2.40 -6.86 -8.50
C GLU A 13 -1.13 -7.51 -7.91
N SER A 14 -0.37 -8.21 -8.75
CA SER A 14 0.78 -9.02 -8.32
C SER A 14 2.04 -8.20 -8.03
N ALA A 15 1.91 -6.87 -7.96
CA ALA A 15 3.01 -5.93 -7.82
C ALA A 15 2.53 -4.61 -7.20
N PRO A 16 3.34 -3.97 -6.34
CA PRO A 16 2.96 -2.72 -5.71
C PRO A 16 2.92 -1.60 -6.76
N ARG A 17 1.84 -0.82 -6.71
CA ARG A 17 1.67 0.32 -7.61
C ARG A 17 2.69 1.40 -7.24
N MET A 18 3.47 1.84 -8.22
CA MET A 18 4.44 2.92 -8.06
C MET A 18 3.92 4.21 -8.70
N ILE A 19 3.92 5.29 -7.93
CA ILE A 19 3.45 6.61 -8.37
C ILE A 19 4.45 7.71 -7.99
N GLN A 20 4.28 8.89 -8.56
CA GLN A 20 5.03 10.07 -8.14
C GLN A 20 4.39 10.68 -6.88
N GLU A 21 5.20 11.17 -5.95
CA GLU A 21 4.73 11.78 -4.70
C GLU A 21 3.83 13.00 -4.94
N GLN A 22 3.91 13.67 -6.08
CA GLN A 22 3.01 14.77 -6.46
C GLN A 22 1.56 14.32 -6.75
N GLN A 23 1.32 13.02 -6.91
CA GLN A 23 0.01 12.47 -7.24
C GLN A 23 -0.83 12.13 -6.00
N ILE A 24 -0.30 12.34 -4.80
CA ILE A 24 -0.98 12.04 -3.54
C ILE A 24 -1.30 13.32 -2.77
N THR A 25 -2.39 13.30 -2.00
CA THR A 25 -2.71 14.40 -1.09
C THR A 25 -2.47 13.96 0.35
N PRO A 26 -1.51 14.58 1.08
CA PRO A 26 -1.20 14.18 2.44
C PRO A 26 -2.28 14.63 3.43
N PHE A 27 -2.48 13.86 4.49
CA PHE A 27 -3.29 14.23 5.65
C PHE A 27 -2.70 13.61 6.93
N LYS A 28 -3.21 14.05 8.09
CA LYS A 28 -2.90 13.48 9.39
C LYS A 28 -4.19 12.98 10.04
N PHE A 29 -4.09 11.92 10.83
CA PHE A 29 -5.23 11.34 11.53
C PHE A 29 -4.78 10.70 12.84
N TYR A 30 -5.70 10.51 13.78
CA TYR A 30 -5.39 9.88 15.06
C TYR A 30 -5.79 8.40 15.02
N MET A 31 -4.84 7.51 15.31
CA MET A 31 -5.05 6.06 15.38
C MET A 31 -3.96 5.45 16.27
N ASP A 32 -4.24 4.31 16.92
CA ASP A 32 -3.28 3.64 17.81
C ASP A 32 -2.66 4.60 18.84
N GLN A 33 -3.52 5.42 19.45
CA GLN A 33 -3.17 6.40 20.49
C GLN A 33 -2.14 7.47 20.05
N SER A 34 -1.93 7.64 18.74
CA SER A 34 -0.91 8.54 18.20
C SER A 34 -1.35 9.23 16.92
N MET A 35 -0.69 10.35 16.59
CA MET A 35 -0.90 11.03 15.32
C MET A 35 -0.16 10.28 14.21
N GLN A 36 -0.91 9.85 13.21
CA GLN A 36 -0.44 9.12 12.04
C GLN A 36 -0.39 10.01 10.80
N TYR A 37 0.45 9.63 9.85
CA TYR A 37 0.55 10.26 8.53
C TYR A 37 -0.16 9.38 7.50
N GLY A 38 -1.01 9.99 6.70
CA GLY A 38 -1.74 9.32 5.63
C GLY A 38 -1.71 10.10 4.33
N VAL A 39 -2.11 9.43 3.26
CA VAL A 39 -2.26 10.02 1.93
C VAL A 39 -3.53 9.54 1.26
N THR A 40 -4.13 10.40 0.46
CA THR A 40 -5.18 10.02 -0.47
C THR A 40 -4.59 9.84 -1.86
N TYR A 41 -5.01 8.79 -2.55
CA TYR A 41 -4.68 8.55 -3.96
C TYR A 41 -5.95 8.05 -4.67
N GLY A 42 -6.48 8.85 -5.59
CA GLY A 42 -7.82 8.63 -6.14
C GLY A 42 -8.88 8.71 -5.04
N LYS A 43 -9.63 7.61 -4.83
CA LYS A 43 -10.66 7.49 -3.77
C LYS A 43 -10.20 6.65 -2.58
N GLU A 44 -8.94 6.24 -2.57
CA GLU A 44 -8.36 5.33 -1.59
C GLU A 44 -7.57 6.12 -0.54
N LEU A 45 -7.62 5.65 0.71
CA LEU A 45 -6.88 6.20 1.84
C LEU A 45 -5.78 5.23 2.23
N TYR A 46 -4.58 5.75 2.45
CA TYR A 46 -3.45 4.96 2.89
C TYR A 46 -2.77 5.58 4.11
N ARG A 47 -2.15 4.75 4.93
CA ARG A 47 -1.28 5.15 6.04
C ARG A 47 0.19 4.90 5.70
N LEU A 48 1.06 5.71 6.27
CA LEU A 48 2.51 5.52 6.19
C LEU A 48 2.88 4.15 6.81
N ALA A 49 3.50 3.27 6.02
CA ALA A 49 4.05 2.03 6.53
C ALA A 49 5.56 2.15 6.75
N ARG A 50 6.30 2.64 5.75
CA ARG A 50 7.76 2.81 5.84
C ARG A 50 8.29 3.82 4.83
N GLN A 51 9.37 4.50 5.18
CA GLN A 51 10.12 5.39 4.30
C GLN A 51 11.52 4.81 4.04
N PHE A 52 12.00 4.98 2.81
CA PHE A 52 13.29 4.50 2.33
C PHE A 52 14.05 5.63 1.64
N ALA A 53 15.38 5.58 1.67
CA ALA A 53 16.21 6.51 0.91
C ALA A 53 16.14 6.20 -0.60
N VAL A 54 16.58 7.13 -1.44
CA VAL A 54 16.59 6.95 -2.90
C VAL A 54 17.45 5.76 -3.32
N SER A 55 18.54 5.48 -2.59
CA SER A 55 19.42 4.33 -2.81
C SER A 55 18.72 2.99 -2.62
N ASP A 56 17.67 2.96 -1.79
CA ASP A 56 17.05 1.73 -1.31
C ASP A 56 15.77 1.40 -2.09
N ARG A 57 15.69 1.85 -3.35
CA ARG A 57 14.55 1.63 -4.26
C ARG A 57 14.12 0.17 -4.29
N LEU A 58 15.09 -0.75 -4.40
CA LEU A 58 14.79 -2.18 -4.48
C LEU A 58 14.21 -2.71 -3.17
N GLU A 59 14.70 -2.23 -2.03
CA GLU A 59 14.17 -2.61 -0.73
C GLU A 59 12.75 -2.09 -0.53
N ALA A 60 12.47 -0.84 -0.92
CA ALA A 60 11.13 -0.27 -0.89
C ALA A 60 10.15 -1.10 -1.74
N TYR A 61 10.57 -1.51 -2.94
CA TYR A 61 9.76 -2.33 -3.83
C TYR A 61 9.54 -3.74 -3.26
N ARG A 62 10.60 -4.41 -2.78
CA ARG A 62 10.51 -5.73 -2.15
C ARG A 62 9.56 -5.71 -0.96
N TYR A 63 9.70 -4.71 -0.08
CA TYR A 63 8.81 -4.54 1.07
C TYR A 63 7.34 -4.34 0.63
N GLY A 64 7.11 -3.60 -0.47
CA GLY A 64 5.77 -3.48 -1.04
C GLY A 64 5.20 -4.79 -1.58
N CYS A 65 6.02 -5.63 -2.20
CA CYS A 65 5.61 -6.98 -2.62
C CYS A 65 5.26 -7.87 -1.42
N GLU A 66 6.11 -7.88 -0.39
CA GLU A 66 5.87 -8.67 0.84
C GLU A 66 4.52 -8.32 1.50
N LEU A 67 4.14 -7.03 1.50
CA LEU A 67 2.84 -6.60 2.02
C LEU A 67 1.67 -7.06 1.14
N LEU A 68 1.81 -7.01 -0.18
CA LEU A 68 0.78 -7.52 -1.10
C LEU A 68 0.60 -9.03 -0.99
N GLU A 69 1.69 -9.79 -0.83
CA GLU A 69 1.65 -11.24 -0.59
C GLU A 69 0.89 -11.59 0.70
N GLN A 70 0.91 -10.68 1.69
CA GLN A 70 0.11 -10.78 2.92
C GLN A 70 -1.34 -10.30 2.74
N GLY A 71 -1.75 -9.93 1.52
CA GLY A 71 -3.09 -9.42 1.22
C GLY A 71 -3.32 -7.98 1.65
N ILE A 72 -2.26 -7.20 1.92
CA ILE A 72 -2.35 -5.80 2.34
C ILE A 72 -2.16 -4.91 1.10
N PRO A 73 -3.23 -4.23 0.60
CA PRO A 73 -3.11 -3.37 -0.56
C PRO A 73 -2.10 -2.25 -0.30
N THR A 74 -1.14 -2.13 -1.21
CA THR A 74 0.07 -1.30 -1.01
C THR A 74 0.32 -0.38 -2.18
N LEU A 75 0.71 0.85 -1.86
CA LEU A 75 1.08 1.90 -2.79
C LEU A 75 2.49 2.41 -2.47
N ILE A 76 3.32 2.64 -3.47
CA ILE A 76 4.65 3.23 -3.32
C ILE A 76 4.66 4.58 -4.01
N SER A 77 4.95 5.65 -3.25
CA SER A 77 5.23 6.95 -3.84
C SER A 77 6.73 7.21 -3.91
N ALA A 78 7.19 7.70 -5.05
CA ALA A 78 8.58 8.08 -5.29
C ALA A 78 8.71 9.60 -5.45
N SER A 79 9.76 10.16 -4.88
CA SER A 79 10.26 11.48 -5.21
C SER A 79 11.77 11.45 -5.42
N LYS A 80 12.36 12.60 -5.75
CA LYS A 80 13.82 12.72 -5.91
C LYS A 80 14.61 12.47 -4.62
N GLN A 81 13.93 12.37 -3.46
CA GLN A 81 14.57 12.29 -2.15
C GLN A 81 14.28 10.99 -1.39
N ARG A 82 13.23 10.25 -1.78
CA ARG A 82 12.78 9.08 -1.02
C ARG A 82 11.81 8.20 -1.80
N TYR A 83 11.63 7.00 -1.27
CA TYR A 83 10.46 6.16 -1.54
C TYR A 83 9.66 6.02 -0.26
N ILE A 84 8.34 6.05 -0.36
CA ILE A 84 7.46 5.80 0.77
C ILE A 84 6.49 4.69 0.39
N VAL A 85 6.39 3.70 1.26
CA VAL A 85 5.44 2.61 1.17
C VAL A 85 4.24 2.93 2.06
N TRP A 86 3.06 2.88 1.46
CA TRP A 86 1.78 3.20 2.07
C TRP A 86 0.90 1.95 2.06
N THR A 87 0.23 1.68 3.17
CA THR A 87 -0.72 0.55 3.29
C THR A 87 -2.14 1.08 3.33
N SER A 88 -3.05 0.41 2.65
CA SER A 88 -4.46 0.83 2.62
C SER A 88 -5.04 0.88 4.02
N LEU A 89 -5.76 1.96 4.32
CA LEU A 89 -6.58 2.09 5.53
C LEU A 89 -7.93 1.38 5.39
N ARG A 90 -8.28 0.92 4.18
CA ARG A 90 -9.45 0.05 4.01
C ARG A 90 -9.10 -1.34 4.51
N SER A 91 -9.41 -1.59 5.78
CA SER A 91 -9.53 -2.94 6.35
C SER A 91 -10.90 -3.54 5.96
N PRO A 92 -11.00 -4.87 5.73
CA PRO A 92 -12.28 -5.56 5.46
C PRO A 92 -13.17 -5.70 6.71
N LEU A 93 -13.09 -4.77 7.66
CA LEU A 93 -14.00 -4.73 8.79
C LEU A 93 -15.29 -4.05 8.36
N ALA A 94 -16.22 -4.89 7.91
CA ALA A 94 -17.64 -4.65 8.09
C ALA A 94 -17.87 -4.13 9.51
N ILE A 95 -18.43 -2.94 9.60
CA ILE A 95 -18.95 -2.38 10.84
C ILE A 95 -20.32 -3.04 11.04
N PRO A 96 -20.55 -3.87 12.09
CA PRO A 96 -21.91 -4.10 12.57
C PRO A 96 -22.47 -2.84 13.26
#